data_AF-A0A2D2LYH0-F1
#
_entry.id   AF-A0A2D2LYH0-F1
#
_cell.length_a   1.000
_cell.length_b   1.000
_cell.length_c   1.000
_cell.angle_alpha   90.00
_cell.angle_beta   90.00
_cell.angle_gamma   90.00
#
_symmetry.space_group_name_H-M   'P 1'
#
loop_
_entity.id
_entity.type
_entity.pdbx_description
1 polymer ?
#
loop_
_entity_poly.entity_id
_entity_poly.type
_entity_poly.pdbx_seq_one_letter_code
_entity_poly.pdbx_strand_id
1 'polypeptide(L)'
;MSMVFYTGKIVLAMNNPTVVILTDRNDLDDQLFATFSASVQLLRQSPKQAGDREQLKELLKVNSGGVIFTTIQKFQPEDGSNVYDTLSERHNIIVIADEAHRSQYGFAAKEVDVKNDAGDVTGKRTVYGFAKYLRDALPNATYLGFTGTPIEKNDVNTPAVLGDYVDIYNISQVVEDGATVRIFYESRLAKVAISDEGKKLIADFDEEFNEDELTAT
;
A
#
# COMPACT_ATOMS: atom_id res chain seq x y z
N MET A 1 2.94 10.57 -14.42
CA MET A 1 2.34 11.73 -15.13
C MET A 1 0.83 11.82 -14.94
N SER A 2 0.05 10.74 -15.10
CA SER A 2 -1.43 10.78 -15.00
C SER A 2 -1.96 11.41 -13.71
N MET A 3 -1.38 11.08 -12.55
CA MET A 3 -1.77 11.68 -11.26
C MET A 3 -1.58 13.20 -11.22
N VAL A 4 -0.52 13.74 -11.84
CA VAL A 4 -0.25 15.19 -11.88
C VAL A 4 -1.34 15.90 -12.69
N PHE A 5 -1.67 15.38 -13.87
CA PHE A 5 -2.72 15.95 -14.71
C PHE A 5 -4.10 15.84 -14.06
N TYR A 6 -4.40 14.71 -13.44
CA TYR A 6 -5.62 14.53 -12.66
C TYR A 6 -5.70 15.59 -11.54
N THR A 7 -4.64 15.71 -10.74
CA THR A 7 -4.53 16.71 -9.66
C THR A 7 -4.76 18.12 -10.18
N GLY A 8 -4.08 18.52 -11.26
CA GLY A 8 -4.24 19.84 -11.87
C GLY A 8 -5.69 20.13 -12.30
N LYS A 9 -6.41 19.12 -12.80
CA LYS A 9 -7.83 19.26 -13.16
C LYS A 9 -8.74 19.38 -11.95
N ILE A 10 -8.59 18.54 -10.92
CA ILE A 10 -9.46 18.57 -9.73
C ILE A 10 -9.28 19.82 -8.89
N VAL A 11 -8.06 20.40 -8.87
CA VAL A 11 -7.79 21.68 -8.21
C VAL A 11 -8.70 22.79 -8.74
N LEU A 12 -8.96 22.79 -10.06
CA LEU A 12 -9.86 23.75 -10.71
C LEU A 12 -11.32 23.37 -10.59
N ALA A 13 -11.64 22.09 -10.78
CA ALA A 13 -13.02 21.62 -10.83
C ALA A 13 -13.71 21.60 -9.45
N MET A 14 -12.96 21.45 -8.37
CA MET A 14 -13.50 21.20 -7.02
C MET A 14 -13.20 22.32 -6.01
N ASN A 15 -13.03 23.56 -6.51
CA ASN A 15 -12.77 24.73 -5.68
C ASN A 15 -11.57 24.55 -4.72
N ASN A 16 -10.44 24.09 -5.27
CA ASN A 16 -9.17 23.91 -4.56
C ASN A 16 -9.27 22.94 -3.34
N PRO A 17 -9.57 21.64 -3.56
CA PRO A 17 -9.49 20.63 -2.51
C PRO A 17 -8.06 20.47 -2.01
N THR A 18 -7.90 19.91 -0.81
CA THR A 18 -6.60 19.37 -0.38
C THR A 18 -6.42 18.00 -1.01
N VAL A 19 -5.29 17.78 -1.69
CA VAL A 19 -4.94 16.50 -2.31
C VAL A 19 -3.81 15.86 -1.51
N VAL A 20 -4.03 14.64 -1.04
CA VAL A 20 -3.03 13.85 -0.31
C VAL A 20 -2.56 12.74 -1.23
N ILE A 21 -1.32 12.82 -1.71
CA ILE A 21 -0.67 11.75 -2.44
C ILE A 21 -0.05 10.80 -1.42
N LEU A 22 -0.45 9.53 -1.51
CA LEU A 22 -0.14 8.51 -0.53
C LEU A 22 0.67 7.40 -1.19
N THR A 23 1.84 7.13 -0.63
CA THR A 23 2.74 6.06 -1.10
C THR A 23 3.05 5.08 0.02
N ASP A 24 3.66 3.96 -0.34
CA ASP A 24 4.04 2.94 0.62
C ASP A 24 5.49 3.03 1.08
N ARG A 25 6.32 3.78 0.37
CA ARG A 25 7.74 3.90 0.65
C ARG A 25 8.27 5.29 0.36
N ASN A 26 9.24 5.71 1.16
CA ASN A 26 9.85 7.05 1.06
C ASN A 26 10.52 7.28 -0.31
N ASP A 27 11.16 6.27 -0.90
CA ASP A 27 11.83 6.41 -2.20
C ASP A 27 10.85 6.65 -3.35
N LEU A 28 9.65 6.08 -3.27
CA LEU A 28 8.57 6.35 -4.22
C LEU A 28 7.94 7.72 -3.97
N ASP A 29 7.76 8.08 -2.69
CA ASP A 29 7.29 9.41 -2.27
C ASP A 29 8.17 10.51 -2.83
N ASP A 30 9.50 10.38 -2.69
CA ASP A 30 10.49 11.35 -3.19
C ASP A 30 10.41 11.50 -4.72
N GLN A 31 10.26 10.39 -5.45
CA GLN A 31 10.15 10.39 -6.91
C GLN A 31 8.88 11.10 -7.40
N LEU A 32 7.74 10.78 -6.79
CA LEU A 32 6.47 11.44 -7.14
C LEU A 32 6.50 12.91 -6.73
N PHE A 33 7.03 13.23 -5.55
CA PHE A 33 7.18 14.61 -5.06
C PHE A 33 8.02 15.44 -6.01
N ALA A 34 9.15 14.93 -6.49
CA ALA A 34 9.99 15.60 -7.49
C ALA A 34 9.21 15.88 -8.79
N THR A 35 8.44 14.89 -9.27
CA THR A 35 7.61 15.01 -10.48
C THR A 35 6.53 16.10 -10.33
N PHE A 36 5.85 16.14 -9.19
CA PHE A 36 4.84 17.17 -8.90
C PHE A 36 5.47 18.54 -8.70
N SER A 37 6.63 18.62 -8.04
CA SER A 37 7.37 19.87 -7.83
C SER A 37 7.89 20.47 -9.14
N ALA A 38 8.22 19.65 -10.13
CA ALA A 38 8.53 20.11 -11.47
C ALA A 38 7.29 20.66 -12.23
N SER A 39 6.08 20.39 -11.73
CA SER A 39 4.80 20.68 -12.38
C SER A 39 3.97 21.75 -11.67
N VAL A 40 4.58 22.60 -10.85
CA VAL A 40 3.88 23.63 -10.03
C VAL A 40 3.00 24.57 -10.88
N GLN A 41 3.42 24.90 -12.11
CA GLN A 41 2.61 25.74 -13.00
C GLN A 41 1.25 25.12 -13.32
N LEU A 42 1.20 23.79 -13.49
CA LEU A 42 -0.03 23.05 -13.73
C LEU A 42 -0.88 22.94 -12.46
N LEU A 43 -0.23 22.72 -11.31
CA LEU A 43 -0.90 22.51 -10.02
C LEU A 43 -1.41 23.83 -9.40
N ARG A 44 -0.81 24.97 -9.75
CA ARG A 44 -1.04 26.31 -9.18
C ARG A 44 -0.75 26.43 -7.68
N GLN A 45 -0.06 25.45 -7.13
CA GLN A 45 0.33 25.37 -5.73
C GLN A 45 1.60 24.55 -5.60
N SER A 46 2.40 24.87 -4.59
CA SER A 46 3.63 24.13 -4.29
C SER A 46 3.28 22.88 -3.49
N PRO A 47 3.64 21.68 -3.98
CA PRO A 47 3.54 20.46 -3.19
C PRO A 47 4.36 20.55 -1.92
N LYS A 48 3.91 19.86 -0.87
CA LYS A 48 4.62 19.73 0.40
C LYS A 48 4.74 18.26 0.78
N GLN A 49 5.89 17.85 1.30
CA GLN A 49 6.12 16.50 1.77
C GLN A 49 6.10 16.49 3.29
N ALA A 50 5.33 15.57 3.88
CA ALA A 50 5.29 15.36 5.32
C ALA A 50 6.41 14.39 5.71
N GLY A 51 7.41 14.92 6.43
CA GLY A 51 8.54 14.18 6.98
C GLY A 51 8.14 13.31 8.18
N ASP A 52 7.20 13.78 8.98
CA ASP A 52 6.71 13.09 10.17
C ASP A 52 5.19 13.26 10.36
N ARG A 53 4.66 12.66 11.43
CA ARG A 53 3.22 12.65 11.74
C ARG A 53 2.75 14.04 12.14
N GLU A 54 3.51 14.75 12.95
CA GLU A 54 3.21 16.09 13.45
C GLU A 54 3.09 17.08 12.29
N GLN A 55 4.02 17.04 11.35
CA GLN A 55 4.01 17.86 10.15
C GLN A 55 2.81 17.50 9.27
N LEU A 56 2.47 16.21 9.12
CA LEU A 56 1.25 15.80 8.42
C LEU A 56 0.00 16.41 9.06
N LYS A 57 -0.11 16.36 10.39
CA LYS A 57 -1.21 16.99 11.15
C LYS A 57 -1.30 18.48 10.85
N GLU A 58 -0.18 19.21 10.91
CA GLU A 58 -0.15 20.64 10.62
C GLU A 58 -0.52 20.98 9.17
N LEU A 59 -0.06 20.18 8.20
CA LEU A 59 -0.39 20.38 6.79
C LEU A 59 -1.89 20.18 6.48
N LEU A 60 -2.58 19.34 7.26
CA LEU A 60 -4.01 19.06 7.09
C LEU A 60 -4.94 20.06 7.82
N LYS A 61 -4.42 20.90 8.72
CA LYS A 61 -5.19 21.91 9.49
C LYS A 61 -5.65 23.12 8.68
N VAL A 62 -5.34 23.19 7.39
CA VAL A 62 -5.76 24.30 6.52
C VAL A 62 -7.26 24.24 6.20
N ASN A 63 -7.86 25.38 5.82
CA ASN A 63 -9.28 25.44 5.44
C ASN A 63 -9.57 24.84 4.05
N SER A 64 -8.62 24.95 3.12
CA SER A 64 -8.71 24.40 1.76
C SER A 64 -7.34 24.39 1.08
N GLY A 65 -7.21 23.64 -0.01
CA GLY A 65 -6.00 23.59 -0.83
C GLY A 65 -4.83 22.81 -0.22
N GLY A 66 -3.78 22.68 -0.99
CA GLY A 66 -2.57 21.92 -0.67
C GLY A 66 -2.47 20.64 -1.51
N VAL A 67 -1.26 20.34 -1.97
CA VAL A 67 -0.88 19.00 -2.42
C VAL A 67 0.14 18.48 -1.41
N ILE A 68 -0.23 17.44 -0.68
CA ILE A 68 0.55 16.89 0.44
C ILE A 68 1.01 15.49 0.04
N PHE A 69 2.30 15.22 0.19
CA PHE A 69 2.93 13.92 0.02
C PHE A 69 3.17 13.29 1.38
N THR A 70 2.82 12.02 1.52
CA THR A 70 3.05 11.27 2.75
C THR A 70 3.05 9.78 2.45
N THR A 71 3.64 9.03 3.37
CA THR A 71 3.57 7.57 3.33
C THR A 71 2.47 7.06 4.25
N ILE A 72 1.95 5.87 3.95
CA ILE A 72 0.87 5.25 4.72
C ILE A 72 1.25 4.97 6.18
N GLN A 73 2.52 4.71 6.47
CA GLN A 73 3.00 4.41 7.83
C GLN A 73 2.82 5.58 8.80
N LYS A 74 2.74 6.83 8.30
CA LYS A 74 2.50 8.01 9.13
C LYS A 74 1.07 8.06 9.71
N PHE A 75 0.15 7.27 9.15
CA PHE A 75 -1.18 7.06 9.70
C PHE A 75 -1.24 5.92 10.72
N GLN A 76 -0.14 5.28 11.10
CA GLN A 76 -0.14 4.28 12.16
C GLN A 76 0.11 4.93 13.54
N PRO A 77 -0.64 4.57 14.60
CA PRO A 77 -0.34 5.01 15.97
C PRO A 77 1.03 4.52 16.45
N GLU A 78 1.82 5.39 17.10
CA GLU A 78 3.16 5.03 17.61
C GLU A 78 3.11 4.13 18.84
N ASP A 79 2.13 4.36 19.71
CA ASP A 79 1.84 3.55 20.88
C ASP A 79 1.24 2.18 20.53
N GLY A 80 0.93 1.98 19.25
CA GLY A 80 0.22 0.80 18.74
C GLY A 80 -1.16 0.64 19.35
N SER A 81 -1.78 1.76 19.75
CA SER A 81 -3.19 1.81 20.08
C SER A 81 -4.05 1.48 18.87
N ASN A 82 -5.32 1.18 19.14
CA ASN A 82 -6.30 0.85 18.12
C ASN A 82 -7.15 2.03 17.65
N VAL A 83 -6.80 3.23 18.11
CA VAL A 83 -7.50 4.47 17.81
C VAL A 83 -6.47 5.42 17.24
N TYR A 84 -6.73 5.94 16.03
CA TYR A 84 -5.92 7.02 15.47
C TYR A 84 -6.70 8.33 15.55
N ASP A 85 -6.02 9.42 15.90
CA ASP A 85 -6.66 10.73 16.00
C ASP A 85 -7.23 11.16 14.65
N THR A 86 -8.45 11.69 14.65
CA THR A 86 -8.98 12.37 13.46
C THR A 86 -8.13 13.61 13.17
N LEU A 87 -7.52 13.64 11.98
CA LEU A 87 -6.67 14.75 11.54
C LEU A 87 -7.48 15.85 10.86
N SER A 88 -8.55 15.46 10.15
CA SER A 88 -9.45 16.41 9.51
C SER A 88 -10.80 15.77 9.22
N GLU A 89 -11.88 16.45 9.59
CA GLU A 89 -13.26 16.06 9.23
C GLU A 89 -13.71 16.68 7.90
N ARG A 90 -12.82 17.37 7.18
CA ARG A 90 -13.17 18.07 5.95
C ARG A 90 -13.58 17.10 4.83
N HIS A 91 -14.65 17.44 4.11
CA HIS A 91 -15.10 16.70 2.93
C HIS A 91 -14.33 17.06 1.65
N ASN A 92 -13.64 18.20 1.60
CA ASN A 92 -12.86 18.64 0.44
C ASN A 92 -11.40 18.14 0.50
N ILE A 93 -11.22 16.86 0.86
CA ILE A 93 -9.93 16.17 0.86
C ILE A 93 -10.03 14.97 -0.09
N ILE A 94 -9.03 14.84 -0.96
CA ILE A 94 -8.91 13.73 -1.92
C ILE A 94 -7.60 13.03 -1.65
N VAL A 95 -7.67 11.75 -1.27
CA VAL A 95 -6.51 10.88 -1.10
C VAL A 95 -6.29 10.10 -2.39
N ILE A 96 -5.09 10.21 -2.95
CA ILE A 96 -4.65 9.46 -4.13
C ILE A 96 -3.57 8.50 -3.68
N ALA A 97 -3.86 7.20 -3.66
CA ALA A 97 -2.91 6.15 -3.33
C ALA A 97 -2.18 5.65 -4.59
N ASP A 98 -0.86 5.64 -4.55
CA ASP A 98 -0.03 4.91 -5.51
C ASP A 98 0.20 3.47 -5.02
N GLU A 99 0.38 2.56 -5.97
CA GLU A 99 0.45 1.12 -5.75
C GLU A 99 -0.57 0.64 -4.72
N ALA A 100 -1.84 0.99 -4.97
CA ALA A 100 -2.93 0.76 -4.04
C ALA A 100 -3.26 -0.73 -3.92
N HIS A 101 -2.44 -1.49 -3.18
CA HIS A 101 -2.53 -2.93 -3.06
C HIS A 101 -3.16 -3.38 -1.74
N ARG A 102 -3.95 -4.46 -1.80
CA ARG A 102 -4.78 -4.93 -0.67
C ARG A 102 -4.02 -5.13 0.65
N SER A 103 -2.80 -5.63 0.63
CA SER A 103 -2.06 -5.97 1.86
C SER A 103 -1.74 -4.76 2.73
N GLN A 104 -1.56 -3.58 2.13
CA GLN A 104 -1.33 -2.32 2.87
C GLN A 104 -2.64 -1.63 3.18
N TYR A 105 -3.60 -1.66 2.26
CA TYR A 105 -4.86 -0.95 2.39
C TYR A 105 -6.00 -1.84 2.93
N GLY A 106 -5.70 -3.00 3.52
CA GLY A 106 -6.71 -3.88 4.10
C GLY A 106 -7.22 -3.38 5.45
N PHE A 107 -8.46 -3.73 5.81
CA PHE A 107 -9.03 -3.51 7.15
C PHE A 107 -8.73 -4.65 8.14
N ALA A 108 -8.03 -5.70 7.69
CA ALA A 108 -7.86 -6.92 8.46
C ALA A 108 -7.12 -6.65 9.79
N ALA A 109 -7.72 -7.13 10.87
CA ALA A 109 -7.10 -7.22 12.18
C ALA A 109 -6.10 -8.38 12.19
N LYS A 110 -4.91 -8.15 12.71
CA LYS A 110 -3.88 -9.17 12.99
C LYS A 110 -3.55 -9.16 14.47
N GLU A 111 -3.47 -10.32 15.10
CA GLU A 111 -2.88 -10.43 16.42
C GLU A 111 -1.35 -10.40 16.30
N VAL A 112 -0.72 -9.56 17.10
CA VAL A 112 0.74 -9.41 17.17
C VAL A 112 1.15 -9.66 18.61
N ASP A 113 2.18 -10.47 18.79
CA ASP A 113 2.72 -10.76 20.11
C ASP A 113 3.38 -9.50 20.68
N VAL A 114 3.00 -9.16 21.90
CA VAL A 114 3.67 -8.13 22.71
C VAL A 114 4.80 -8.83 23.44
N LYS A 115 6.04 -8.39 23.21
CA LYS A 115 7.24 -8.94 23.84
C LYS A 115 7.78 -7.97 24.89
N ASN A 116 8.29 -8.50 26.00
CA ASN A 116 9.08 -7.72 26.96
C ASN A 116 10.51 -7.48 26.44
N ASP A 117 11.30 -6.72 27.20
CA ASP A 117 12.72 -6.45 26.89
C ASP A 117 13.59 -7.72 26.85
N ALA A 118 13.12 -8.84 27.43
CA ALA A 118 13.77 -10.14 27.38
C ALA A 118 13.34 -11.01 26.18
N GLY A 119 12.38 -10.54 25.36
CA GLY A 119 11.87 -11.25 24.19
C GLY A 119 10.72 -12.22 24.46
N ASP A 120 10.26 -12.35 25.71
CA ASP A 120 9.13 -13.21 26.08
C ASP A 120 7.81 -12.57 25.70
N VAL A 121 6.88 -13.37 25.18
CA VAL A 121 5.53 -12.93 24.86
C VAL A 121 4.75 -12.67 26.15
N THR A 122 4.49 -11.40 26.45
CA THR A 122 3.73 -10.96 27.63
C THR A 122 2.25 -10.74 27.34
N GLY A 123 1.85 -10.78 26.07
CA GLY A 123 0.46 -10.69 25.66
C GLY A 123 0.29 -10.69 24.15
N LYS A 124 -0.96 -10.56 23.71
CA LYS A 124 -1.32 -10.37 22.31
C LYS A 124 -2.04 -9.04 22.16
N ARG A 125 -1.72 -8.29 21.10
CA ARG A 125 -2.45 -7.08 20.72
C ARG A 125 -3.03 -7.25 19.33
N THR A 126 -4.26 -6.79 19.14
CA THR A 126 -4.85 -6.66 17.82
C THR A 126 -4.33 -5.39 17.17
N VAL A 127 -3.77 -5.49 15.96
CA VAL A 127 -3.37 -4.36 15.10
C VAL A 127 -4.18 -4.42 13.81
N TYR A 128 -4.70 -3.28 13.39
CA TYR A 128 -5.48 -3.20 12.16
C TYR A 128 -4.59 -2.84 10.97
N GLY A 129 -5.04 -3.16 9.75
CA GLY A 129 -4.37 -2.70 8.53
C GLY A 129 -4.52 -1.18 8.34
N PHE A 130 -3.64 -0.61 7.52
CA PHE A 130 -3.46 0.84 7.48
C PHE A 130 -4.67 1.62 6.98
N ALA A 131 -5.53 1.00 6.16
CA ALA A 131 -6.75 1.66 5.68
C ALA A 131 -7.71 2.04 6.80
N LYS A 132 -7.76 1.27 7.89
CA LYS A 132 -8.57 1.65 9.06
C LYS A 132 -8.09 2.99 9.60
N TYR A 133 -6.82 3.11 9.96
CA TYR A 133 -6.29 4.33 10.57
C TYR A 133 -6.35 5.52 9.61
N LEU A 134 -6.16 5.30 8.31
CA LEU A 134 -6.34 6.33 7.28
C LEU A 134 -7.80 6.83 7.21
N ARG A 135 -8.79 5.95 7.39
CA ARG A 135 -10.21 6.29 7.45
C ARG A 135 -10.59 6.96 8.78
N ASP A 136 -9.99 6.56 9.89
CA ASP A 136 -10.18 7.22 11.19
C ASP A 136 -9.58 8.64 11.18
N ALA A 137 -8.43 8.82 10.50
CA ALA A 137 -7.74 10.09 10.34
C ALA A 137 -8.51 11.08 9.43
N LEU A 138 -9.09 10.58 8.34
CA LEU A 138 -9.71 11.38 7.27
C LEU A 138 -11.10 10.80 6.91
N PRO A 139 -12.06 10.77 7.84
CA PRO A 139 -13.32 10.01 7.71
C PRO A 139 -14.18 10.44 6.51
N ASN A 140 -14.04 11.70 6.10
CA ASN A 140 -14.85 12.33 5.07
C ASN A 140 -14.12 12.52 3.73
N ALA A 141 -12.90 11.99 3.60
CA ALA A 141 -12.13 12.11 2.37
C ALA A 141 -12.65 11.20 1.25
N THR A 142 -12.43 11.62 0.01
CA THR A 142 -12.61 10.78 -1.18
C THR A 142 -11.30 10.05 -1.48
N TYR A 143 -11.37 8.77 -1.84
CA TYR A 143 -10.18 7.94 -2.08
C TYR A 143 -10.14 7.51 -3.55
N LEU A 144 -8.96 7.61 -4.15
CA LEU A 144 -8.65 7.16 -5.50
C LEU A 144 -7.36 6.35 -5.46
N GLY A 145 -7.34 5.17 -6.11
CA GLY A 145 -6.15 4.33 -6.17
C GLY A 145 -5.63 4.17 -7.59
N PHE A 146 -4.31 4.15 -7.74
CA PHE A 146 -3.62 3.69 -8.94
C PHE A 146 -2.88 2.40 -8.57
N THR A 147 -2.98 1.37 -9.41
CA THR A 147 -2.26 0.12 -9.19
C THR A 147 -1.99 -0.58 -10.51
N GLY A 148 -0.79 -1.12 -10.66
CA GLY A 148 -0.45 -2.01 -11.78
C GLY A 148 -0.81 -3.48 -11.53
N THR A 149 -1.10 -3.84 -10.27
CA THR A 149 -1.36 -5.23 -9.84
C THR A 149 -2.61 -5.33 -8.97
N PRO A 150 -3.81 -5.11 -9.55
CA PRO A 150 -5.05 -5.35 -8.84
C PRO A 150 -5.16 -6.85 -8.51
N ILE A 151 -4.93 -7.23 -7.25
CA ILE A 151 -5.07 -8.64 -6.86
C ILE A 151 -6.56 -9.02 -6.96
N GLU A 152 -6.87 -9.99 -7.82
CA GLU A 152 -8.24 -10.34 -8.24
C GLU A 152 -8.86 -11.58 -7.52
N LYS A 153 -10.20 -11.48 -7.41
CA LYS A 153 -11.26 -12.48 -7.69
C LYS A 153 -12.06 -13.18 -6.57
N ASN A 154 -11.54 -13.43 -5.37
CA ASN A 154 -12.30 -14.21 -4.37
C ASN A 154 -12.57 -13.50 -3.04
N ASP A 155 -12.25 -12.21 -2.90
CA ASP A 155 -12.33 -11.55 -1.60
C ASP A 155 -13.12 -10.23 -1.67
N VAL A 156 -14.14 -10.16 -0.82
CA VAL A 156 -15.22 -9.16 -0.74
C VAL A 156 -14.72 -7.74 -0.38
N ASN A 157 -13.42 -7.58 -0.09
CA ASN A 157 -12.87 -6.40 0.58
C ASN A 157 -12.26 -5.32 -0.32
N THR A 158 -12.02 -5.52 -1.62
CA THR A 158 -11.36 -4.51 -2.48
C THR A 158 -12.26 -3.30 -2.82
N PRO A 159 -13.56 -3.48 -3.16
CA PRO A 159 -14.48 -2.34 -3.33
C PRO A 159 -14.66 -1.53 -2.04
N ALA A 160 -14.50 -2.17 -0.87
CA ALA A 160 -14.71 -1.52 0.42
C ALA A 160 -13.68 -0.42 0.73
N VAL A 161 -12.49 -0.47 0.12
CA VAL A 161 -11.41 0.48 0.44
C VAL A 161 -11.33 1.63 -0.57
N LEU A 162 -11.45 1.34 -1.87
CA LEU A 162 -11.22 2.33 -2.95
C LEU A 162 -12.40 2.46 -3.93
N GLY A 163 -13.42 1.60 -3.82
CA GLY A 163 -14.57 1.59 -4.72
C GLY A 163 -14.36 0.79 -6.00
N ASP A 164 -15.17 1.10 -7.01
CA ASP A 164 -15.18 0.42 -8.30
C ASP A 164 -14.04 0.91 -9.22
N TYR A 165 -13.68 0.09 -10.20
CA TYR A 165 -12.73 0.49 -11.23
C TYR A 165 -13.29 1.64 -12.06
N VAL A 166 -12.56 2.76 -12.12
CA VAL A 166 -12.89 3.90 -12.97
C VAL A 166 -12.41 3.67 -14.40
N ASP A 167 -11.21 3.11 -14.56
CA ASP A 167 -10.58 2.82 -15.84
C ASP A 167 -9.55 1.67 -15.68
N ILE A 168 -9.35 0.88 -16.73
CA ILE A 168 -8.37 -0.21 -16.76
C ILE A 168 -7.58 -0.12 -18.06
N TYR A 169 -6.28 0.11 -17.93
CA TYR A 169 -5.32 0.06 -19.03
C TYR A 169 -4.38 -1.13 -18.85
N ASN A 170 -4.61 -2.19 -19.62
CA ASN A 170 -3.96 -3.49 -19.40
C ASN A 170 -2.65 -3.65 -20.20
N ILE A 171 -1.83 -4.64 -19.82
CA ILE A 171 -0.53 -4.87 -20.46
C ILE A 171 -0.63 -5.17 -21.96
N SER A 172 -1.72 -5.82 -22.41
CA SER A 172 -1.94 -6.11 -23.82
C SER A 172 -2.12 -4.83 -24.63
N GLN A 173 -2.95 -3.90 -24.14
CA GLN A 173 -3.15 -2.57 -24.75
C GLN A 173 -1.84 -1.79 -24.79
N VAL A 174 -1.08 -1.78 -23.70
CA VAL A 174 0.20 -1.05 -23.62
C VAL A 174 1.20 -1.55 -24.67
N VAL A 175 1.21 -2.85 -24.94
CA VAL A 175 2.05 -3.48 -25.96
C VAL A 175 1.55 -3.19 -27.37
N GLU A 176 0.23 -3.23 -27.60
CA GLU A 176 -0.40 -2.94 -28.90
C GLU A 176 -0.14 -1.49 -29.32
N ASP A 177 -0.24 -0.55 -28.38
CA ASP A 177 -0.02 0.88 -28.62
C ASP A 177 1.48 1.24 -28.67
N GLY A 178 2.37 0.28 -28.46
CA GLY A 178 3.82 0.46 -28.51
C GLY A 178 4.39 1.29 -27.36
N ALA A 179 3.63 1.51 -26.29
CA ALA A 179 4.07 2.23 -25.10
C ALA A 179 5.07 1.41 -24.27
N THR A 180 5.03 0.08 -24.36
CA THR A 180 6.02 -0.83 -23.77
C THR A 180 6.53 -1.86 -24.78
N VAL A 181 7.70 -2.42 -24.51
CA VAL A 181 8.26 -3.52 -25.28
C VAL A 181 7.66 -4.86 -24.85
N ARG A 182 7.58 -5.81 -25.77
CA ARG A 182 7.14 -7.18 -25.48
C ARG A 182 8.12 -7.89 -24.55
N ILE A 183 7.61 -8.47 -23.48
CA ILE A 183 8.37 -9.31 -22.56
C ILE A 183 8.24 -10.76 -23.00
N PHE A 184 9.37 -11.41 -23.29
CA PHE A 184 9.43 -12.84 -23.55
C PHE A 184 9.97 -13.54 -22.31
N TYR A 185 9.19 -14.47 -21.75
CA TYR A 185 9.62 -15.26 -20.60
C TYR A 185 10.21 -16.58 -21.07
N GLU A 186 11.48 -16.81 -20.77
CA GLU A 186 12.14 -18.11 -20.94
C GLU A 186 12.32 -18.75 -19.56
N SER A 187 11.62 -19.86 -19.30
CA SER A 187 11.83 -20.62 -18.07
C SER A 187 13.17 -21.34 -18.13
N ARG A 188 14.10 -20.98 -17.24
CA ARG A 188 15.37 -21.71 -17.07
C ARG A 188 15.27 -22.60 -15.84
N LEU A 189 14.91 -23.85 -16.06
CA LEU A 189 14.98 -24.88 -15.01
C LEU A 189 16.46 -25.24 -14.80
N ALA A 190 17.01 -24.86 -13.65
CA ALA A 190 18.27 -25.42 -13.20
C ALA A 190 18.05 -26.92 -12.98
N LYS A 191 18.76 -27.76 -13.74
CA LYS A 191 18.76 -29.20 -13.51
C LYS A 191 19.53 -29.45 -12.22
N VAL A 192 18.83 -29.53 -11.11
CA VAL A 192 19.40 -29.99 -9.84
C VAL A 192 19.56 -31.49 -9.95
N ALA A 193 20.79 -31.94 -10.24
CA ALA A 193 21.13 -33.35 -10.10
C ALA A 193 21.35 -33.61 -8.60
N ILE A 194 20.44 -34.35 -7.98
CA ILE A 194 20.63 -34.83 -6.61
C ILE A 194 21.79 -35.84 -6.64
N SER A 195 22.81 -35.62 -5.82
CA SER A 195 23.90 -36.58 -5.64
C SER A 195 23.34 -37.92 -5.14
N ASP A 196 24.05 -39.03 -5.38
CA ASP A 196 23.59 -40.33 -4.89
C ASP A 196 23.52 -40.37 -3.35
N GLU A 197 24.36 -39.59 -2.65
CA GLU A 197 24.25 -39.33 -1.22
C GLU A 197 22.95 -38.60 -0.85
N GLY A 198 22.56 -37.56 -1.61
CA GLY A 198 21.31 -36.84 -1.39
C GLY A 198 20.07 -37.70 -1.64
N LYS A 199 20.11 -38.61 -2.62
CA LYS A 199 19.03 -39.59 -2.85
C LYS A 199 18.89 -40.56 -1.69
N LYS A 200 20.02 -41.01 -1.14
CA LYS A 200 20.03 -41.89 0.02
C LYS A 200 19.49 -41.18 1.26
N LEU A 201 19.90 -39.94 1.49
CA LEU A 201 19.39 -39.13 2.60
C LEU A 201 17.88 -38.91 2.51
N ILE A 202 17.34 -38.67 1.30
CA ILE A 202 15.89 -38.54 1.09
C ILE A 202 15.18 -39.87 1.35
N ALA A 203 15.74 -41.00 0.89
CA ALA A 203 15.16 -42.31 1.15
C ALA A 203 15.15 -42.68 2.64
N ASP A 204 16.25 -42.41 3.34
CA ASP A 204 16.38 -42.63 4.79
C ASP A 204 15.35 -41.75 5.54
N PHE A 205 15.15 -40.50 5.11
CA PHE A 205 14.17 -39.56 5.70
C PHE A 205 12.71 -39.98 5.44
N ASP A 206 12.40 -40.49 4.24
CA ASP A 206 11.08 -41.01 3.88
C ASP A 206 10.74 -42.31 4.63
N GLU A 207 11.74 -43.14 4.96
CA GLU A 207 11.57 -44.33 5.82
C GLU A 207 11.30 -43.93 7.28
N GLU A 208 12.08 -42.99 7.83
CA GLU A 208 11.93 -42.51 9.21
C GLU A 208 10.56 -41.85 9.44
N PHE A 209 10.06 -41.07 8.47
CA PHE A 209 8.72 -40.46 8.56
C PHE A 209 7.55 -41.44 8.37
N ASN A 210 7.75 -42.54 7.63
CA ASN A 210 6.72 -43.57 7.52
C ASN A 210 6.59 -44.43 8.79
N GLU A 211 7.66 -44.60 9.57
CA GLU A 211 7.60 -45.35 10.83
C GLU A 211 6.94 -44.55 11.98
N ASP A 212 7.07 -43.22 11.98
CA ASP A 212 6.48 -42.36 13.01
C ASP A 212 4.96 -42.13 12.87
N GLU A 213 4.37 -42.29 11.68
CA GLU A 213 2.89 -42.28 11.51
C GLU A 213 2.22 -43.61 11.93
N LEU A 214 3.00 -44.69 12.11
CA LEU A 214 2.47 -46.03 12.46
C LEU A 214 2.53 -46.36 13.96
N THR A 215 3.08 -45.49 14.81
CA THR A 215 3.19 -45.72 16.27
C THR A 215 2.29 -44.86 17.15
N ALA A 216 1.38 -44.07 16.56
CA ALA A 216 0.30 -43.40 17.28
C ALA A 216 -1.06 -44.06 16.97
N THR A 217 -1.34 -45.22 17.58
CA THR A 217 -2.71 -45.74 17.77
C THR A 217 -2.84 -46.36 19.15
#